data_AF-A0A2A4GYH5-F1
#
_entry.id   AF-A0A2A4GYH5-F1
#
_cell.length_a   1.000
_cell.length_b   1.000
_cell.length_c   1.000
_cell.angle_alpha   90.00
_cell.angle_beta   90.00
_cell.angle_gamma   90.00
#
_symmetry.space_group_name_H-M   'P 1'
#
loop_
_entity.id
_entity.type
_entity.pdbx_description
1 polymer ?
#
loop_
_entity_poly.entity_id
_entity_poly.type
_entity_poly.pdbx_seq_one_letter_code
_entity_poly.pdbx_strand_id
1 'polypeptide(L)' 'MKNQTDVKKQMVADPVRTINQLGVELVIAHALKNQRKQKLQHLIDEALVNKNEQAFLKYTDEYLELEAVNGE' A
#
# COMPACT_ATOMS: atom_id res chain seq x y z
N MET A 1 13.93 26.17 43.94
CA MET A 1 13.86 26.73 42.58
C MET A 1 14.58 25.76 41.66
N LYS A 2 13.84 24.97 40.86
CA LYS A 2 13.73 25.16 39.39
C LYS A 2 15.13 25.25 38.76
N ASN A 3 15.64 24.25 38.05
CA ASN A 3 15.13 23.83 36.74
C ASN A 3 15.50 22.36 36.47
N GLN A 4 14.55 21.43 36.68
CA GLN A 4 14.48 20.26 35.80
C GLN A 4 13.99 20.80 34.46
N THR A 5 14.92 21.32 33.67
CA THR A 5 14.77 21.28 32.23
C THR A 5 14.87 19.79 31.92
N ASP A 6 13.77 19.07 32.12
CA ASP A 6 13.47 17.86 31.38
C ASP A 6 13.56 18.34 29.95
N VAL A 7 14.78 18.18 29.44
CA VAL A 7 15.15 18.38 28.07
C VAL A 7 14.09 17.56 27.38
N LYS A 8 13.10 18.26 26.81
CA LYS A 8 12.37 17.79 25.65
C LYS A 8 13.47 17.43 24.68
N LYS A 9 14.01 16.23 24.84
CA LYS A 9 14.84 15.51 23.89
C LYS A 9 13.81 15.05 22.88
N GLN A 10 13.19 16.06 22.27
CA GLN A 10 12.39 16.00 21.09
C GLN A 10 13.34 15.28 20.15
N MET A 11 13.06 14.01 19.91
CA MET A 11 13.75 13.25 18.89
C MET A 11 13.55 14.06 17.62
N VAL A 12 14.55 14.86 17.26
CA VAL A 12 14.68 15.40 15.93
C VAL A 12 14.99 14.16 15.11
N ALA A 13 13.93 13.50 14.63
CA ALA A 13 14.07 12.45 13.65
C ALA A 13 14.83 13.08 12.49
N ASP A 14 16.04 12.58 12.23
CA ASP A 14 16.87 13.03 11.12
C ASP A 14 16.00 12.98 9.84
N PRO A 15 15.71 14.14 9.22
CA PRO A 15 14.82 14.20 8.08
C PRO A 15 15.24 13.25 6.96
N VAL A 16 16.55 13.02 6.77
CA VAL A 16 17.08 12.07 5.78
C VAL A 16 16.68 10.64 6.11
N ARG A 17 16.80 10.25 7.38
CA ARG A 17 16.40 8.91 7.84
C ARG A 17 14.89 8.71 7.68
N THR A 18 14.09 9.71 8.02
CA THR A 18 12.63 9.68 7.87
C THR A 18 12.22 9.56 6.40
N ILE A 19 12.84 10.34 5.50
CA ILE A 19 12.61 10.25 4.05
C ILE A 19 12.99 8.88 3.51
N ASN A 20 14.13 8.33 3.94
CA ASN A 20 14.58 7.00 3.51
C ASN A 20 13.61 5.90 3.97
N GLN A 21 13.12 5.98 5.21
CA GLN A 21 12.11 5.03 5.71
C GLN A 21 10.81 5.10 4.90
N LEU A 22 10.30 6.31 4.66
CA LEU A 22 9.12 6.52 3.83
C LEU A 22 9.32 6.01 2.41
N GLY A 23 10.49 6.26 1.80
CA GLY A 23 10.82 5.77 0.46
C GLY A 23 10.79 4.24 0.38
N VAL A 24 11.36 3.56 1.37
CA VAL A 24 11.32 2.08 1.46
C VAL A 24 9.88 1.59 1.61
N GLU A 25 9.08 2.21 2.47
CA GLU A 25 7.67 1.85 2.66
C GLU A 25 6.85 2.01 1.37
N LEU A 26 7.04 3.10 0.63
CA LEU A 26 6.37 3.33 -0.65
C LEU A 26 6.75 2.30 -1.72
N VAL A 27 8.04 1.94 -1.81
CA VAL A 27 8.51 0.90 -2.75
C VAL A 27 7.89 -0.45 -2.41
N ILE A 28 7.86 -0.83 -1.13
CA ILE A 28 7.24 -2.08 -0.68
C ILE A 28 5.74 -2.07 -0.96
N ALA A 29 5.04 -0.98 -0.64
CA ALA A 29 3.60 -0.84 -0.88
C ALA A 29 3.27 -0.98 -2.38
N HIS A 30 4.05 -0.33 -3.26
CA HIS A 30 3.90 -0.47 -4.71
C HIS A 30 4.16 -1.90 -5.19
N ALA A 31 5.20 -2.56 -4.67
CA ALA A 31 5.51 -3.94 -5.06
C ALA A 31 4.37 -4.89 -4.68
N LEU A 32 3.85 -4.79 -3.44
CA LEU A 32 2.73 -5.62 -2.97
C LEU A 32 1.45 -5.36 -3.76
N LYS A 33 1.15 -4.09 -4.04
CA LYS A 33 0.00 -3.69 -4.88
C LYS A 33 0.10 -4.29 -6.28
N ASN A 34 1.26 -4.17 -6.94
CA ASN A 34 1.47 -4.72 -8.27
C ASN A 34 1.38 -6.26 -8.29
N GLN A 35 1.96 -6.92 -7.30
CA GLN A 35 1.84 -8.38 -7.15
C GLN A 35 0.37 -8.80 -6.98
N ARG A 36 -0.41 -8.07 -6.18
CA ARG A 36 -1.83 -8.37 -5.98
C ARG A 36 -2.63 -8.19 -7.28
N LYS A 37 -2.37 -7.12 -8.03
CA LYS A 37 -2.99 -6.86 -9.34
C LYS A 37 -2.72 -7.98 -10.34
N GLN A 38 -1.48 -8.46 -10.44
CA GLN A 38 -1.14 -9.61 -11.30
C GLN A 38 -1.91 -10.87 -10.92
N LYS A 39 -2.03 -11.13 -9.61
CA LYS A 39 -2.83 -12.27 -9.12
C LYS A 39 -4.32 -12.12 -9.45
N LEU A 40 -4.87 -10.91 -9.32
CA LEU A 40 -6.27 -10.64 -9.66
C LEU A 40 -6.55 -10.85 -11.15
N GLN A 41 -5.65 -10.44 -12.05
CA GLN A 41 -5.78 -10.72 -13.49
C GLN A 41 -5.94 -12.21 -13.77
N HIS A 42 -5.08 -13.05 -13.17
CA HIS A 42 -5.21 -14.51 -13.32
C HIS A 42 -6.53 -15.06 -12.75
N LEU A 43 -7.00 -14.55 -11.62
CA LEU A 43 -8.26 -14.97 -11.01
C LEU A 43 -9.49 -14.52 -11.81
N ILE A 44 -9.43 -13.36 -12.46
CA ILE A 44 -10.45 -12.86 -13.38
C ILE A 44 -10.52 -13.77 -14.60
N ASP A 45 -9.38 -14.09 -15.21
CA ASP A 45 -9.31 -15.00 -16.36
C ASP A 45 -9.87 -16.40 -15.99
N GLU A 46 -9.50 -16.92 -14.83
CA GLU A 46 -10.02 -18.19 -14.32
C GLU A 46 -11.54 -18.13 -14.08
N ALA A 47 -12.05 -17.04 -13.53
CA ALA A 47 -13.48 -16.85 -13.34
C ALA A 47 -14.24 -16.84 -14.68
N LEU A 48 -13.67 -16.24 -15.73
CA LEU A 48 -14.24 -16.25 -17.08
C LEU A 48 -14.27 -17.66 -17.68
N VAL A 49 -13.15 -18.39 -17.60
CA VAL A 49 -13.07 -19.79 -18.07
C VAL A 49 -14.12 -20.66 -17.39
N ASN A 50 -14.30 -20.47 -16.08
CA ASN A 50 -15.24 -21.23 -15.26
C ASN A 50 -16.69 -20.68 -15.31
N LYS A 51 -16.95 -19.61 -16.07
CA LYS A 51 -18.26 -18.92 -16.13
C LYS A 51 -18.80 -18.53 -14.75
N ASN A 52 -17.91 -18.16 -13.83
CA ASN A 52 -18.27 -17.75 -12.46
C ASN A 52 -18.39 -16.22 -12.38
N GLU A 53 -19.60 -15.72 -12.63
CA GLU A 53 -19.90 -14.29 -12.62
C GLU A 53 -19.61 -13.62 -11.28
N GLN A 54 -19.95 -14.26 -10.17
CA GLN A 54 -19.73 -13.69 -8.84
C GLN A 54 -18.23 -13.50 -8.55
N ALA A 55 -17.40 -14.48 -8.92
CA ALA A 55 -15.95 -14.37 -8.78
C ALA A 55 -15.37 -13.29 -9.70
N PHE A 56 -15.86 -13.22 -10.94
CA PHE A 56 -15.44 -12.21 -11.91
C PHE A 56 -15.70 -10.79 -11.39
N LEU A 57 -16.92 -10.51 -10.94
CA LEU A 57 -17.30 -9.19 -10.39
C LEU A 57 -16.42 -8.84 -9.19
N LYS A 58 -16.33 -9.76 -8.22
CA LYS A 58 -15.53 -9.55 -7.00
C LYS A 58 -14.07 -9.20 -7.30
N TYR A 59 -13.41 -9.97 -8.17
CA TYR A 59 -12.00 -9.73 -8.47
C TYR A 59 -11.77 -8.50 -9.35
N THR A 60 -12.73 -8.17 -10.23
CA THR A 60 -12.68 -6.95 -11.03
C THR A 60 -12.84 -5.71 -10.16
N ASP A 61 -13.78 -5.72 -9.22
CA ASP A 61 -13.99 -4.61 -8.29
C ASP A 61 -12.73 -4.35 -7.45
N GLU A 62 -12.14 -5.40 -6.87
CA GLU A 62 -10.88 -5.26 -6.10
C GLU A 62 -9.73 -4.74 -6.98
N TYR A 63 -9.64 -5.18 -8.24
CA TYR A 63 -8.62 -4.69 -9.17
C TYR A 63 -8.79 -3.18 -9.42
N LEU A 64 -10.02 -2.73 -9.63
CA LEU A 64 -10.35 -1.31 -9.86
C LEU A 64 -10.09 -0.45 -8.62
N GLU A 65 -10.43 -0.94 -7.43
CA GLU A 65 -10.08 -0.28 -6.16
C GLU A 65 -8.57 -0.06 -6.05
N LEU A 66 -7.77 -1.09 -6.39
CA LEU A 66 -6.32 -0.96 -6.38
C LEU A 66 -5.83 0.07 -7.42
N GLU A 67 -6.44 0.18 -8.60
CA GLU A 67 -6.06 1.23 -9.58
C GLU A 67 -6.42 2.64 -9.09
N ALA A 68 -7.60 2.80 -8.47
CA ALA A 68 -8.13 4.09 -8.04
C ALA A 68 -7.26 4.79 -6.98
N VAL A 69 -6.55 4.04 -6.13
CA VAL A 69 -5.66 4.57 -5.09
C VAL A 69 -4.49 5.43 -5.65
N ASN A 70 -4.28 5.47 -6.97
CA ASN A 70 -3.27 6.33 -7.61
C ASN A 70 -3.81 7.63 -8.24
N GLY A 71 -5.10 7.96 -8.04
CA GLY A 71 -5.81 9.04 -8.74
C GLY A 71 -6.00 10.37 -7.99
N GLU A 72 -5.44 10.55 -6.79
CA GLU A 72 -5.53 11.79 -5.98
C GLU A 72 -4.17 12.48 -5.79
#